data_AF-A0A7X0DZM3-F1
#
_entry.id   AF-A0A7X0DZM3-F1
#
_cell.length_a   1.000
_cell.length_b   1.000
_cell.length_c   1.000
_cell.angle_alpha   90.00
_cell.angle_beta   90.00
_cell.angle_gamma   90.00
#
_symmetry.space_group_name_H-M   'P 1'
#
loop_
_entity.id
_entity.type
_entity.pdbx_description
1 polymer ?
#
loop_
_entity_poly.entity_id
_entity_poly.type
_entity_poly.pdbx_seq_one_letter_code
_entity_poly.pdbx_strand_id
1 'polypeptide(L)'
;MNSAEDKFDNIRIVEDGTVASVSMDYSFWANNKMTNWGGKYLTLIKRDGKWKITSVIYSVELAEYFEQPGLNERGTIQYKI
;
A
#
# COMPACT_ATOMS: atom_id res chain seq x y z
N MET A 1 20.23 -15.62 -3.91
CA MET A 1 18.77 -15.47 -3.99
C MET A 1 18.48 -13.99 -4.14
N ASN A 2 17.74 -13.60 -5.18
CA ASN A 2 17.32 -12.21 -5.36
C ASN A 2 16.19 -11.94 -4.37
N SER A 3 16.40 -11.05 -3.39
CA SER A 3 15.37 -10.64 -2.45
C SER A 3 14.39 -9.68 -3.13
N ALA A 4 13.10 -9.90 -2.87
CA ALA A 4 12.04 -8.98 -3.21
C ALA A 4 11.23 -8.69 -1.95
N GLU A 5 10.94 -7.42 -1.67
CA GLU A 5 10.19 -6.99 -0.50
C GLU A 5 9.25 -5.82 -0.84
N ASP A 6 8.06 -5.84 -0.24
CA ASP A 6 7.21 -4.65 -0.13
C ASP A 6 7.52 -3.98 1.22
N LYS A 7 7.73 -2.66 1.20
CA LYS A 7 7.75 -1.82 2.40
C LYS A 7 6.46 -1.02 2.47
N PHE A 8 5.89 -0.89 3.67
CA PHE A 8 4.61 -0.24 3.90
C PHE A 8 4.75 0.89 4.92
N ASP A 9 4.20 2.05 4.58
CA ASP A 9 4.17 3.25 5.40
C ASP A 9 2.72 3.76 5.52
N ASN A 10 2.46 4.66 6.47
CA ASN A 10 1.16 5.34 6.63
C ASN A 10 -0.05 4.38 6.68
N ILE A 11 0.12 3.21 7.30
CA ILE A 11 -0.93 2.20 7.38
C ILE A 11 -2.10 2.73 8.22
N ARG A 12 -3.27 2.80 7.60
CA ARG A 12 -4.54 3.14 8.26
C ARG A 12 -5.53 2.01 8.11
N ILE A 13 -6.09 1.58 9.24
CA ILE A 13 -7.10 0.53 9.33
C ILE A 13 -8.40 1.15 9.83
N VAL A 14 -9.51 0.87 9.14
CA VAL A 14 -10.86 1.23 9.59
C VAL A 14 -11.72 -0.02 9.52
N GLU A 15 -12.39 -0.37 10.62
CA GLU A 15 -13.18 -1.60 10.74
C GLU A 15 -14.40 -1.42 11.65
N ASP A 16 -15.38 -2.31 11.53
CA ASP A 16 -16.61 -2.34 12.33
C ASP A 16 -16.87 -3.68 13.05
N GLY A 17 -15.85 -4.54 13.12
CA GLY A 17 -15.94 -5.90 13.64
C GLY A 17 -16.32 -6.95 12.61
N THR A 18 -16.85 -6.56 11.44
CA THR A 18 -17.32 -7.47 10.38
C THR A 18 -16.60 -7.23 9.05
N VAL A 19 -16.41 -5.96 8.68
CA VAL A 19 -15.65 -5.54 7.50
C VAL A 19 -14.51 -4.62 7.91
N ALA A 20 -13.44 -4.61 7.11
CA ALA A 20 -12.34 -3.68 7.30
C ALA A 20 -11.81 -3.15 5.96
N SER A 21 -11.25 -1.96 6.02
CA SER A 21 -10.41 -1.39 4.95
C SER A 21 -9.03 -1.08 5.52
N VAL A 22 -8.00 -1.38 4.74
CA VAL A 22 -6.63 -0.99 5.04
C VAL A 22 -6.13 -0.15 3.87
N SER A 23 -5.62 1.04 4.17
CA SER A 23 -4.91 1.89 3.21
C SER A 23 -3.47 2.04 3.66
N MET A 24 -2.53 1.99 2.73
CA MET A 24 -1.10 2.12 3.01
C MET A 24 -0.39 2.72 1.80
N ASP A 25 0.68 3.44 2.04
CA ASP A 25 1.68 3.70 1.01
C ASP A 25 2.59 2.48 0.91
N TYR A 26 3.02 2.12 -0.30
CA TYR A 26 3.98 1.04 -0.49
C TYR A 26 5.13 1.42 -1.41
N SER A 27 6.26 0.75 -1.21
CA SER A 27 7.34 0.69 -2.19
C SER A 27 7.79 -0.77 -2.36
N PHE A 28 7.96 -1.18 -3.61
CA PHE A 28 8.47 -2.51 -3.95
C PHE A 28 9.96 -2.42 -4.29
N TRP A 29 10.74 -3.29 -3.65
CA TRP A 29 12.18 -3.35 -3.75
C TRP A 29 12.61 -4.73 -4.25
N ALA A 30 13.46 -4.75 -5.28
CA ALA A 30 14.09 -5.95 -5.78
C ALA A 30 15.60 -5.73 -5.85
N ASN A 31 16.38 -6.67 -5.32
CA ASN A 31 17.85 -6.56 -5.27
C ASN A 31 18.32 -5.23 -4.63
N ASN A 32 17.69 -4.84 -3.51
CA ASN A 32 17.93 -3.58 -2.80
C ASN A 32 17.73 -2.30 -3.63
N LYS A 33 17.00 -2.38 -4.76
CA LYS A 33 16.60 -1.22 -5.57
C LYS A 33 15.08 -1.12 -5.61
N MET A 34 14.55 0.06 -5.30
CA MET A 34 13.14 0.36 -5.49
C MET A 34 12.81 0.37 -6.98
N THR A 35 11.77 -0.37 -7.40
CA THR A 35 11.33 -0.38 -8.81
C THR A 35 10.03 0.38 -9.01
N ASN A 36 9.12 0.34 -8.03
CA ASN A 36 7.87 1.07 -8.08
C ASN A 36 7.33 1.35 -6.67
N TRP A 37 6.45 2.33 -6.59
CA TRP A 37 5.77 2.73 -5.37
C TRP A 37 4.34 3.18 -5.68
N GLY A 38 3.52 3.38 -4.66
CA GLY A 38 2.14 3.85 -4.84
C GLY A 38 1.32 3.70 -3.58
N GLY A 39 0.00 3.80 -3.73
CA GLY A 39 -0.97 3.45 -2.70
C GLY A 39 -1.43 2.01 -2.86
N LYS A 40 -1.68 1.32 -1.74
CA LYS A 40 -2.25 -0.03 -1.70
C LYS A 40 -3.43 -0.05 -0.73
N TYR A 41 -4.53 -0.61 -1.19
CA TYR A 41 -5.82 -0.63 -0.52
C TYR A 41 -6.32 -2.06 -0.46
N LEU A 42 -6.61 -2.53 0.75
CA LEU A 42 -7.17 -3.83 1.02
C LEU A 42 -8.58 -3.66 1.54
N THR A 43 -9.51 -4.47 1.07
CA THR A 43 -10.78 -4.69 1.78
C THR A 43 -10.81 -6.09 2.34
N LEU A 44 -11.38 -6.24 3.53
CA LEU A 44 -11.41 -7.49 4.27
C LEU A 44 -12.80 -7.75 4.86
N ILE A 45 -13.08 -9.04 5.04
CA ILE A 45 -14.21 -9.52 5.85
C ILE A 45 -13.68 -10.36 7.01
N LYS A 46 -14.39 -10.35 8.14
CA LYS A 46 -14.13 -11.24 9.26
C LYS A 46 -15.00 -12.49 9.14
N ARG A 47 -14.37 -13.65 9.04
CA ARG A 47 -15.04 -14.95 8.98
C ARG A 47 -14.39 -15.90 9.98
N ASP A 48 -15.20 -16.55 10.82
CA ASP A 48 -14.74 -17.47 11.86
C ASP A 48 -13.66 -16.85 12.76
N GLY A 49 -13.87 -15.59 13.13
CA GLY A 49 -12.94 -14.80 13.95
C GLY A 49 -11.66 -14.34 13.25
N LYS A 50 -11.48 -14.65 11.95
CA LYS A 50 -10.27 -14.35 11.18
C LYS A 50 -10.55 -13.37 10.06
N TRP A 51 -9.65 -12.40 9.86
CA TRP A 51 -9.70 -11.49 8.73
C TRP A 51 -9.26 -12.19 7.44
N LYS A 52 -9.99 -11.94 6.36
CA LYS A 52 -9.71 -12.44 5.01
C LYS A 52 -9.76 -11.28 4.04
N ILE A 53 -8.72 -11.12 3.23
CA ILE A 53 -8.68 -10.12 2.15
C ILE A 53 -9.66 -10.55 1.06
N THR A 54 -10.54 -9.64 0.66
CA THR A 54 -11.50 -9.84 -0.43
C THR A 54 -11.13 -9.06 -1.68
N SER A 55 -10.42 -7.94 -1.53
CA SER A 55 -9.85 -7.21 -2.67
C SER A 55 -8.51 -6.56 -2.33
N VAL A 56 -7.70 -6.38 -3.38
CA VAL A 56 -6.47 -5.59 -3.37
C VAL A 56 -6.55 -4.63 -4.54
N ILE A 57 -6.43 -3.33 -4.28
CA ILE A 57 -6.33 -2.27 -5.28
C ILE A 57 -5.02 -1.54 -5.03
N TYR A 58 -4.26 -1.24 -6.08
CA TYR A 58 -3.01 -0.50 -5.94
C TYR A 58 -2.76 0.38 -7.15
N SER A 59 -2.03 1.48 -6.93
CA SER A 59 -1.44 2.29 -8.00
C SER A 59 0.02 1.89 -8.21
N VAL A 60 0.58 2.22 -9.37
CA VAL A 60 1.98 1.95 -9.69
C VAL A 60 2.60 3.19 -10.31
N GLU A 61 3.55 3.78 -9.59
CA GLU A 61 4.48 4.77 -10.11
C GLU A 61 5.85 4.10 -10.27
N LEU A 62 6.40 4.17 -11.48
CA LEU A 62 7.72 3.58 -11.76
C LEU A 62 8.82 4.49 -11.22
N ALA A 63 9.69 3.94 -10.38
CA ALA A 63 10.77 4.69 -9.73
C ALA A 63 11.84 5.20 -10.73
N GLU A 64 11.84 4.68 -11.96
CA GLU A 64 12.65 5.20 -13.06
C GLU A 64 12.23 6.61 -13.51
N TYR A 65 10.93 6.94 -13.40
CA TYR A 65 10.37 8.19 -13.89
C TYR A 65 9.92 9.12 -12.76
N PHE A 66 9.51 8.57 -11.62
CA PHE A 66 8.95 9.36 -10.51
C PHE A 66 9.59 8.95 -9.18
N GLU A 67 10.21 9.92 -8.50
CA GLU A 67 10.73 9.71 -7.16
C GLU A 67 9.58 9.56 -6.16
N GLN A 68 9.72 8.62 -5.22
CA GLN A 68 8.77 8.50 -4.12
C GLN A 68 8.90 9.72 -3.20
N PRO A 69 7.82 10.45 -2.89
CA PRO A 69 7.86 11.58 -1.96
C PRO A 69 8.46 11.19 -0.61
N GLY A 70 9.00 12.15 0.13
CA GLY A 70 9.45 11.90 1.51
C GLY A 70 8.28 11.50 2.41
N LEU A 71 8.52 10.77 3.50
CA LEU A 71 7.45 10.26 4.38
C LEU A 71 6.48 11.36 4.85
N ASN A 72 6.99 12.56 5.14
CA ASN A 72 6.19 13.70 5.61
C ASN A 72 5.38 14.39 4.50
N GLU A 73 5.63 14.04 3.24
CA GLU A 73 4.98 14.60 2.04
C GLU A 73 3.95 13.63 1.44
N ARG A 74 3.94 12.37 1.89
CA ARG A 74 2.98 11.36 1.48
C ARG A 74 1.64 11.63 2.18
N GLY A 75 0.59 11.86 1.40
CA GLY A 75 -0.76 12.20 1.88
C GLY A 75 -1.23 13.62 1.55
N THR A 76 -0.35 14.49 1.04
CA THR A 76 -0.73 15.84 0.54
C THR A 76 -1.01 15.87 -0.96
N ILE A 77 -0.80 14.74 -1.67
CA ILE A 77 -1.11 14.62 -3.09
C ILE A 77 -2.63 14.51 -3.25
N GLN A 78 -3.29 15.65 -3.31
CA GLN A 78 -4.66 15.72 -3.83
C GLN A 78 -4.59 15.49 -5.33
N TYR A 79 -4.91 14.28 -5.76
CA TYR A 79 -5.30 14.07 -7.15
C TYR A 79 -6.56 14.92 -7.39
N LYS A 80 -6.41 16.00 -8.15
CA LYS A 80 -7.54 16.74 -8.71
C LYS A 80 -8.21 15.81 -9.70
N ILE A 81 -9.28 15.15 -9.27
CA ILE A 81 -10.28 14.53 -10.13
C ILE A 81 -10.98 15.59 -10.98
#